data_AF-A0A7W9FMY1-F1
#
_entry.id   AF-A0A7W9FMY1-F1
#
_cell.length_a   1.000
_cell.length_b   1.000
_cell.length_c   1.000
_cell.angle_alpha   90.00
_cell.angle_beta   90.00
_cell.angle_gamma   90.00
#
_symmetry.space_group_name_H-M   'P 1'
#
loop_
_entity.id
_entity.type
_entity.pdbx_description
1 polymer ?
#
loop_
_entity_poly.entity_id
_entity_poly.type
_entity_poly.pdbx_seq_one_letter_code
_entity_poly.pdbx_strand_id
1 'polypeptide(L)'
;MLTRDSVPAMHPALQRLVNANTALENAQRALELAQDQRRQAALALIEIEDEDQRWQAAIFAYREFGHGLSLALAEAATGLPGKKAQSRFLVRAGRKSYQPKGHGSDAGMHIPEPMSEWPAPDQLERDVISSHIAHGEPYWVDRGLGWGRLRVDLQPDQARTYLEDATGAMAARVGLTREEFVEWLSTEGFVRCSGVTMKGAPCKAGVKGLSGQMAIGPWKAAKDRGGYCATHGG
;
A
#
# COMPACT_ATOMS: atom_id res chain seq x y z
N MET A 1 -0.24 51.45 -58.53
CA MET A 1 0.86 51.22 -57.57
C MET A 1 0.32 51.54 -56.18
N LEU A 2 -0.09 50.53 -55.42
CA LEU A 2 -0.46 50.70 -54.02
C LEU A 2 0.81 50.55 -53.18
N THR A 3 1.18 51.61 -52.46
CA THR A 3 2.30 51.64 -51.53
C THR A 3 2.05 50.61 -50.43
N ARG A 4 3.02 49.71 -50.19
CA ARG A 4 2.98 48.76 -49.07
C ARG A 4 2.92 49.57 -47.77
N ASP A 5 1.75 49.57 -47.13
CA ASP A 5 1.58 50.10 -45.78
C ASP A 5 2.51 49.34 -44.83
N SER A 6 3.42 50.08 -44.20
CA SER A 6 4.35 49.53 -43.22
C SER A 6 3.59 49.27 -41.93
N VAL A 7 3.44 47.99 -41.56
CA VAL A 7 2.86 47.61 -40.27
C VAL A 7 3.75 48.16 -39.15
N PRO A 8 3.19 48.93 -38.20
CA PRO A 8 3.99 49.50 -37.12
C PRO A 8 4.66 48.39 -36.29
N ALA A 9 5.93 48.61 -35.95
CA ALA A 9 6.71 47.67 -35.15
C ALA A 9 6.07 47.48 -33.76
N MET A 10 5.79 46.22 -33.40
CA MET A 10 5.21 45.87 -32.10
C MET A 10 6.20 46.12 -30.96
N HIS A 11 5.72 46.65 -29.83
CA HIS A 11 6.54 46.90 -28.64
C HIS A 11 7.19 45.60 -28.12
N PRO A 12 8.48 45.58 -27.75
CA PRO A 12 9.18 44.35 -27.34
C PRO A 12 8.53 43.58 -26.17
N ALA A 13 7.88 44.29 -25.24
CA ALA A 13 7.16 43.63 -24.15
C ALA A 13 5.91 42.85 -24.63
N LEU A 14 5.18 43.39 -25.61
CA LEU A 14 4.04 42.71 -26.22
C LEU A 14 4.50 41.48 -26.99
N GLN A 15 5.63 41.58 -27.72
CA GLN A 15 6.23 40.42 -28.39
C GLN A 15 6.57 39.29 -27.41
N ARG A 16 7.16 39.61 -26.25
CA ARG A 16 7.44 38.60 -25.22
C ARG A 16 6.17 37.95 -24.68
N LEU A 17 5.11 38.72 -24.45
CA LEU A 17 3.83 38.19 -23.97
C LEU A 17 3.20 37.25 -25.00
N VAL A 18 3.18 37.64 -26.28
CA VAL A 18 2.69 36.79 -27.38
C VAL A 18 3.47 35.48 -27.45
N ASN A 19 4.81 35.55 -27.42
CA ASN A 19 5.66 34.36 -27.45
C ASN A 19 5.40 33.43 -26.25
N ALA A 20 5.23 34.00 -25.05
CA ALA A 20 4.91 33.24 -23.84
C ALA A 20 3.54 32.57 -23.95
N ASN A 21 2.53 33.26 -24.48
CA ASN A 21 1.20 32.68 -24.69
C ASN A 21 1.25 31.53 -25.70
N THR A 22 1.94 31.70 -26.82
CA THR A 22 2.14 30.62 -27.81
C THR A 22 2.88 29.42 -27.20
N ALA A 23 3.88 29.65 -26.35
CA ALA A 23 4.59 28.57 -25.65
C ALA A 23 3.65 27.80 -24.70
N LEU A 24 2.78 28.51 -23.97
CA LEU A 24 1.78 27.91 -23.09
C LEU A 24 0.77 27.05 -23.88
N GLU A 25 0.24 27.57 -24.98
CA GLU A 25 -0.69 26.84 -25.86
C GLU A 25 -0.05 25.58 -26.47
N ASN A 26 1.24 25.65 -26.84
CA ASN A 26 1.98 24.50 -27.32
C ASN A 26 2.18 23.45 -26.22
N ALA A 27 2.50 23.88 -25.00
CA ALA A 27 2.65 22.99 -23.85
C ALA A 27 1.32 22.30 -23.48
N GLN A 28 0.20 23.02 -23.55
CA GLN A 28 -1.13 22.47 -23.34
C GLN A 28 -1.48 21.40 -24.38
N ARG A 29 -1.27 21.68 -25.68
CA ARG A 29 -1.47 20.69 -26.76
C ARG A 29 -0.60 19.46 -26.59
N ALA A 30 0.66 19.63 -26.18
CA ALA A 30 1.56 18.51 -25.92
C ALA A 30 1.08 17.65 -24.74
N LEU A 31 0.56 18.28 -23.67
CA LEU A 31 -0.01 17.57 -22.53
C LEU A 31 -1.27 16.78 -22.93
N GLU A 32 -2.17 17.37 -23.70
CA GLU A 32 -3.37 16.69 -24.21
C GLU A 32 -3.00 15.49 -25.07
N LEU A 33 -2.06 15.65 -26.00
CA LEU A 33 -1.57 14.55 -26.83
C LEU A 33 -0.98 13.42 -25.99
N ALA A 34 -0.17 13.75 -24.97
CA ALA A 34 0.41 12.76 -24.07
C ALA A 34 -0.66 12.03 -23.24
N GLN A 35 -1.72 12.73 -22.80
CA GLN A 35 -2.85 12.11 -22.11
C GLN A 35 -3.64 11.18 -23.01
N ASP A 36 -3.85 11.54 -24.27
CA ASP A 36 -4.55 10.69 -25.23
C ASP A 36 -3.72 9.46 -25.60
N GLN A 37 -2.41 9.60 -25.82
CA GLN A 37 -1.51 8.45 -26.01
C GLN A 37 -1.55 7.48 -24.82
N ARG A 38 -1.56 8.03 -23.60
CA ARG A 38 -1.71 7.24 -22.37
C ARG A 38 -3.06 6.50 -22.29
N ARG A 39 -4.16 7.14 -22.67
CA ARG A 39 -5.47 6.49 -22.75
C ARG A 39 -5.47 5.38 -23.79
N GLN A 40 -4.89 5.60 -24.97
CA GLN A 40 -4.77 4.58 -26.02
C GLN A 40 -3.94 3.38 -25.54
N ALA A 41 -2.82 3.61 -24.85
CA ALA A 41 -2.02 2.55 -24.24
C ALA A 41 -2.81 1.76 -23.19
N ALA A 42 -3.63 2.44 -22.36
CA ALA A 42 -4.52 1.77 -21.41
C ALA A 42 -5.60 0.92 -22.09
N LEU A 43 -6.15 1.38 -23.22
CA LEU A 43 -7.11 0.62 -24.01
C LEU A 43 -6.47 -0.60 -24.68
N ALA A 44 -5.23 -0.51 -25.14
CA ALA A 44 -4.49 -1.64 -25.71
C ALA A 44 -4.31 -2.78 -24.69
N LEU A 45 -4.36 -2.51 -23.37
CA LEU A 45 -4.34 -3.56 -22.36
C LEU A 45 -5.55 -4.50 -22.47
N ILE A 46 -6.69 -4.03 -22.97
CA ILE A 46 -7.90 -4.85 -23.16
C ILE A 46 -7.63 -6.00 -24.15
N GLU A 47 -6.68 -5.80 -25.07
CA GLU A 47 -6.31 -6.79 -26.09
C GLU A 47 -5.46 -7.94 -25.53
N ILE A 48 -4.90 -7.81 -24.32
CA ILE A 48 -4.12 -8.87 -23.67
C ILE A 48 -5.09 -9.95 -23.18
N GLU A 49 -5.17 -11.08 -23.87
CA GLU A 49 -6.11 -12.17 -23.53
C GLU A 49 -5.87 -12.75 -22.12
N ASP A 50 -4.61 -12.94 -21.76
CA ASP A 50 -4.22 -13.46 -20.45
C ASP A 50 -4.51 -12.45 -19.32
N GLU A 51 -5.35 -12.86 -18.35
CA GLU A 51 -5.80 -11.98 -17.29
C GLU A 51 -4.62 -11.50 -16.41
N ASP A 52 -3.68 -12.37 -16.06
CA ASP A 52 -2.59 -12.01 -15.16
C ASP A 52 -1.58 -11.06 -15.82
N GLN A 53 -1.25 -11.29 -17.10
CA GLN A 53 -0.44 -10.35 -17.88
C GLN A 53 -1.12 -8.99 -18.02
N ARG A 54 -2.44 -8.98 -18.26
CA ARG A 54 -3.21 -7.74 -18.33
C ARG A 54 -3.15 -6.96 -17.02
N TRP A 55 -3.29 -7.65 -15.90
CA TRP A 55 -3.17 -7.08 -14.56
C TRP A 55 -1.77 -6.50 -14.30
N GLN A 56 -0.71 -7.24 -14.62
CA GLN A 56 0.66 -6.78 -14.45
C GLN A 56 0.93 -5.51 -15.27
N ALA A 57 0.52 -5.51 -16.54
CA ALA A 57 0.69 -4.36 -17.43
C ALA A 57 -0.09 -3.13 -16.95
N ALA A 58 -1.31 -3.32 -16.42
CA ALA A 58 -2.09 -2.23 -15.84
C ALA A 58 -1.48 -1.64 -14.56
N ILE A 59 -0.92 -2.50 -13.68
CA ILE A 59 -0.22 -2.05 -12.46
C ILE A 59 1.03 -1.27 -12.82
N PHE A 60 1.81 -1.75 -13.78
CA PHE A 60 2.99 -1.05 -14.30
C PHE A 60 2.59 0.33 -14.86
N ALA A 61 1.61 0.39 -15.76
CA ALA A 61 1.13 1.63 -16.34
C ALA A 61 0.63 2.63 -15.28
N TYR A 62 -0.06 2.14 -14.23
CA TYR A 62 -0.54 2.99 -13.15
C TYR A 62 0.59 3.64 -12.35
N ARG A 63 1.74 2.97 -12.22
CA ARG A 63 2.93 3.51 -11.54
C ARG A 63 3.62 4.57 -12.39
N GLU A 64 3.92 4.24 -13.64
CA GLU A 64 4.67 5.11 -14.54
C GLU A 64 3.89 6.37 -14.93
N PHE A 65 2.58 6.25 -15.15
CA PHE A 65 1.78 7.34 -15.70
C PHE A 65 0.92 8.07 -14.65
N GLY A 66 0.94 7.59 -13.40
CA GLY A 66 0.29 8.23 -12.26
C GLY A 66 -1.24 8.08 -12.22
N HIS A 67 -1.85 8.73 -11.23
CA HIS A 67 -3.24 8.51 -10.82
C HIS A 67 -4.31 8.91 -11.84
N GLY A 68 -3.96 9.71 -12.86
CA GLY A 68 -4.89 10.22 -13.87
C GLY A 68 -5.54 9.14 -14.74
N LEU A 69 -4.96 7.94 -14.79
CA LEU A 69 -5.48 6.80 -15.56
C LEU A 69 -6.11 5.71 -14.68
N SER A 70 -6.21 5.94 -13.37
CA SER A 70 -6.57 4.90 -12.40
C SER A 70 -7.88 4.17 -12.70
N LEU A 71 -8.88 4.87 -13.25
CA LEU A 71 -10.15 4.27 -13.60
C LEU A 71 -10.05 3.48 -14.91
N ALA A 72 -9.50 4.06 -15.96
CA ALA A 72 -9.37 3.39 -17.27
C ALA A 72 -8.50 2.13 -17.19
N LEU A 73 -7.36 2.21 -16.48
CA LEU A 73 -6.50 1.05 -16.24
C LEU A 73 -7.20 -0.02 -15.41
N ALA A 74 -7.99 0.39 -14.42
CA ALA A 74 -8.74 -0.54 -13.61
C ALA A 74 -9.83 -1.25 -14.41
N GLU A 75 -10.58 -0.52 -15.24
CA GLU A 75 -11.61 -1.09 -16.09
C GLU A 75 -11.02 -2.07 -17.11
N ALA A 76 -9.90 -1.69 -17.75
CA ALA A 76 -9.17 -2.56 -18.66
C ALA A 76 -8.64 -3.83 -17.97
N ALA A 77 -8.02 -3.68 -16.80
CA ALA A 77 -7.45 -4.80 -16.05
C ALA A 77 -8.51 -5.77 -15.53
N THR A 78 -9.63 -5.25 -15.02
CA THR A 78 -10.61 -6.09 -14.32
C THR A 78 -11.77 -6.54 -15.20
N GLY A 79 -11.97 -5.91 -16.37
CA GLY A 79 -13.18 -6.09 -17.19
C GLY A 79 -14.47 -5.62 -16.50
N LEU A 80 -14.36 -4.78 -15.47
CA LEU A 80 -15.51 -4.25 -14.70
C LEU A 80 -15.61 -2.76 -14.99
N PRO A 81 -16.81 -2.16 -14.91
CA PRO A 81 -16.94 -0.72 -15.05
C PRO A 81 -16.86 0.04 -13.70
N GLY A 82 -16.43 1.28 -13.78
CA GLY A 82 -16.59 2.32 -12.77
C GLY A 82 -15.79 2.10 -11.48
N LYS A 83 -16.32 2.63 -10.38
CA LYS A 83 -15.68 2.60 -9.06
C LYS A 83 -15.42 1.18 -8.53
N LYS A 84 -16.13 0.15 -9.02
CA LYS A 84 -15.89 -1.25 -8.65
C LYS A 84 -14.56 -1.74 -9.21
N ALA A 85 -14.31 -1.47 -10.49
CA ALA A 85 -13.04 -1.75 -11.14
C ALA A 85 -11.92 -1.03 -10.41
N GLN A 86 -12.06 0.29 -10.22
CA GLN A 86 -11.07 1.12 -9.55
C GLN A 86 -10.75 0.61 -8.13
N SER A 87 -11.76 0.23 -7.35
CA SER A 87 -11.52 -0.28 -6.01
C SER A 87 -10.81 -1.64 -6.03
N ARG A 88 -11.20 -2.57 -6.92
CA ARG A 88 -10.54 -3.88 -7.05
C ARG A 88 -9.10 -3.72 -7.52
N PHE A 89 -8.89 -2.82 -8.48
CA PHE A 89 -7.58 -2.48 -9.00
C PHE A 89 -6.67 -1.85 -7.94
N LEU A 90 -7.14 -0.83 -7.23
CA LEU A 90 -6.37 -0.19 -6.16
C LEU A 90 -6.07 -1.16 -5.01
N VAL A 91 -6.95 -2.14 -4.75
CA VAL A 91 -6.67 -3.20 -3.78
C VAL A 91 -5.54 -4.10 -4.24
N ARG A 92 -5.62 -4.62 -5.47
CA ARG A 92 -4.56 -5.49 -6.03
C ARG A 92 -3.25 -4.74 -6.27
N ALA A 93 -3.29 -3.46 -6.59
CA ALA A 93 -2.13 -2.58 -6.70
C ALA A 93 -1.54 -2.16 -5.33
N GLY A 94 -2.07 -2.69 -4.21
CA GLY A 94 -1.62 -2.40 -2.86
C GLY A 94 -1.97 -1.01 -2.34
N ARG A 95 -2.68 -0.18 -3.11
CA ARG A 95 -3.01 1.22 -2.80
C ARG A 95 -4.24 1.41 -1.92
N LYS A 96 -5.05 0.36 -1.77
CA LYS A 96 -6.23 0.34 -0.90
C LYS A 96 -6.27 -1.00 -0.18
N SER A 97 -6.27 -1.01 1.15
CA SER A 97 -6.57 -2.24 1.87
C SER A 97 -7.97 -2.76 1.46
N TYR A 98 -8.10 -4.05 1.20
CA TYR A 98 -9.42 -4.68 1.15
C TYR A 98 -10.12 -4.42 2.49
N GLN A 99 -11.08 -3.48 2.49
CA GLN A 99 -12.06 -3.42 3.56
C GLN A 99 -13.20 -4.32 3.09
N PRO A 100 -13.40 -5.51 3.69
CA PRO A 100 -14.64 -6.24 3.46
C PRO A 100 -15.75 -5.23 3.80
N LYS A 101 -16.59 -4.92 2.81
CA LYS A 101 -17.74 -4.06 3.07
C LYS A 101 -18.53 -4.76 4.16
N GLY A 102 -18.58 -4.16 5.33
CA GLY A 102 -19.51 -4.52 6.39
C GLY A 102 -20.93 -4.30 5.87
N HIS A 103 -21.44 -5.27 5.13
CA HIS A 103 -22.84 -5.56 5.05
C HIS A 103 -23.00 -6.88 5.81
N GLY A 104 -23.46 -6.75 7.06
CA GLY A 104 -23.81 -7.88 7.87
C GLY A 104 -24.90 -8.68 7.18
N SER A 105 -24.63 -9.97 6.99
CA SER A 105 -25.58 -11.07 7.18
C SER A 105 -24.88 -12.36 6.73
N ASP A 106 -24.65 -13.25 7.68
CA ASP A 106 -24.58 -14.70 7.49
C ASP A 106 -23.38 -15.35 6.78
N ALA A 107 -22.22 -14.69 6.71
CA ALA A 107 -20.97 -15.43 6.58
C ALA A 107 -20.61 -15.97 7.97
N GLY A 108 -20.67 -17.30 8.15
CA GLY A 108 -20.29 -17.98 9.37
C GLY A 108 -19.02 -17.38 9.95
N MET A 109 -19.04 -17.13 11.27
CA MET A 109 -17.99 -16.47 12.04
C MET A 109 -16.69 -17.27 11.92
N HIS A 110 -15.98 -17.12 10.80
CA HIS A 110 -14.65 -17.65 10.62
C HIS A 110 -13.79 -16.75 11.49
N ILE A 111 -13.59 -17.19 12.74
CA ILE A 111 -12.56 -16.63 13.60
C ILE A 111 -11.27 -16.90 12.83
N PRO A 112 -10.60 -15.87 12.28
CA PRO A 112 -9.35 -16.08 11.59
C PRO A 112 -8.37 -16.67 12.61
N GLU A 113 -7.60 -17.68 12.20
CA GLU A 113 -6.57 -18.20 13.08
C GLU A 113 -5.59 -17.08 13.42
N PRO A 114 -5.16 -16.97 14.69
CA PRO A 114 -4.21 -15.95 15.10
C PRO A 114 -2.94 -16.07 14.27
N MET A 115 -2.49 -14.94 13.72
CA MET A 115 -1.36 -14.89 12.81
C MET A 115 -0.08 -15.26 13.57
N SER A 116 0.51 -16.41 13.24
CA SER A 116 1.75 -16.88 13.84
C SER A 116 3.00 -16.35 13.14
N GLU A 117 2.87 -15.89 11.89
CA GLU A 117 3.97 -15.29 11.12
C GLU A 117 3.44 -14.18 10.22
N TRP A 118 4.31 -13.22 9.90
CA TRP A 118 4.00 -12.25 8.86
C TRP A 118 4.03 -12.95 7.50
N PRO A 119 2.98 -12.83 6.67
CA PRO A 119 2.92 -13.52 5.40
C PRO A 119 4.04 -13.05 4.48
N ALA A 120 4.73 -14.01 3.85
CA ALA A 120 5.72 -13.71 2.84
C ALA A 120 5.07 -12.99 1.65
N PRO A 121 5.80 -12.07 0.99
CA PRO A 121 5.31 -11.42 -0.22
C PRO A 121 5.11 -12.46 -1.33
N ASP A 122 3.99 -12.35 -2.05
CA ASP A 122 3.72 -13.13 -3.25
C ASP A 122 4.61 -12.66 -4.42
N GLN A 123 4.55 -13.34 -5.57
CA GLN A 123 5.44 -13.01 -6.70
C GLN A 123 5.25 -11.57 -7.20
N LEU A 124 4.00 -11.10 -7.27
CA LEU A 124 3.71 -9.74 -7.70
C LEU A 124 4.30 -8.74 -6.69
N GLU A 125 4.06 -8.94 -5.39
CA GLU A 125 4.64 -8.10 -4.35
C GLU A 125 6.19 -8.12 -4.39
N ARG A 126 6.81 -9.27 -4.67
CA ARG A 126 8.27 -9.39 -4.84
C ARG A 126 8.80 -8.58 -6.01
N ASP A 127 8.15 -8.65 -7.17
CA ASP A 127 8.54 -7.88 -8.36
C ASP A 127 8.44 -6.38 -8.10
N VAL A 128 7.36 -5.99 -7.41
CA VAL A 128 7.12 -4.61 -6.98
C VAL A 128 8.23 -4.12 -6.05
N ILE A 129 8.55 -4.88 -5.01
CA ILE A 129 9.59 -4.52 -4.05
C ILE A 129 10.93 -4.42 -4.76
N SER A 130 11.23 -5.35 -5.67
CA SER A 130 12.48 -5.36 -6.44
C SER A 130 12.64 -4.12 -7.33
N SER A 131 11.55 -3.64 -7.94
CA SER A 131 11.55 -2.39 -8.70
C SER A 131 11.84 -1.17 -7.82
N HIS A 132 11.21 -1.04 -6.65
CA HIS A 132 11.51 0.03 -5.69
C HIS A 132 12.98 0.02 -5.26
N ILE A 133 13.51 -1.17 -4.95
CA ILE A 133 14.91 -1.37 -4.60
C ILE A 133 15.85 -0.92 -5.73
N ALA A 134 15.54 -1.26 -6.99
CA ALA A 134 16.35 -0.91 -8.15
C ALA A 134 16.38 0.60 -8.42
N HIS A 135 15.36 1.35 -7.99
CA HIS A 135 15.26 2.80 -8.15
C HIS A 135 15.70 3.57 -6.91
N GLY A 136 16.11 2.88 -5.84
CA GLY A 136 16.49 3.52 -4.58
C GLY A 136 15.31 4.17 -3.86
N GLU A 137 14.08 3.72 -4.15
CA GLU A 137 12.87 4.28 -3.57
C GLU A 137 12.39 3.47 -2.36
N PRO A 138 11.79 4.12 -1.35
CA PRO A 138 11.18 3.40 -0.25
C PRO A 138 9.96 2.60 -0.72
N TYR A 139 9.80 1.39 -0.18
CA TYR A 139 8.60 0.57 -0.31
C TYR A 139 7.79 0.67 0.98
N TRP A 140 6.46 0.63 0.88
CA TRP A 140 5.59 0.73 2.05
C TRP A 140 4.74 -0.54 2.16
N VAL A 141 4.80 -1.20 3.31
CA VAL A 141 3.96 -2.34 3.66
C VAL A 141 2.75 -1.80 4.40
N ASP A 142 1.54 -2.09 3.92
CA ASP A 142 0.28 -1.76 4.60
C ASP A 142 -0.60 -3.00 4.68
N ARG A 143 -0.70 -3.60 5.87
CA ARG A 143 -1.51 -4.80 6.09
C ARG A 143 -2.52 -4.61 7.22
N GLY A 144 -3.74 -5.05 6.96
CA GLY A 144 -4.79 -5.20 7.96
C GLY A 144 -4.65 -6.55 8.66
N LEU A 145 -4.66 -6.53 9.99
CA LEU A 145 -4.48 -7.72 10.84
C LEU A 145 -5.81 -8.29 11.36
N GLY A 146 -6.96 -7.76 10.89
CA GLY A 146 -8.29 -8.09 11.42
C GLY A 146 -8.63 -7.34 12.71
N TRP A 147 -7.64 -7.11 13.56
CA TRP A 147 -7.74 -6.36 14.82
C TRP A 147 -7.00 -5.02 14.83
N GLY A 148 -6.37 -4.67 13.71
CA GLY A 148 -5.63 -3.43 13.58
C GLY A 148 -5.08 -3.26 12.17
N ARG A 149 -4.28 -2.21 12.00
CA ARG A 149 -3.52 -1.97 10.77
C ARG A 149 -2.07 -1.68 11.14
N LEU A 150 -1.15 -2.32 10.45
CA LEU A 150 0.27 -2.02 10.53
C LEU A 150 0.70 -1.46 9.18
N ARG A 151 1.14 -0.20 9.19
CA ARG A 151 1.72 0.48 8.02
C ARG A 151 3.13 0.90 8.34
N VAL A 152 4.07 0.52 7.48
CA VAL A 152 5.50 0.67 7.71
C VAL A 152 6.20 0.98 6.41
N ASP A 153 7.01 2.03 6.42
CA ASP A 153 7.91 2.35 5.31
C ASP A 153 9.26 1.62 5.49
N LEU A 154 9.67 0.92 4.45
CA LEU A 154 10.92 0.18 4.32
C LEU A 154 11.83 0.91 3.33
N GLN A 155 13.03 1.26 3.79
CA GLN A 155 14.10 1.73 2.91
C GLN A 155 14.59 0.58 1.99
N PRO A 156 15.27 0.86 0.86
CA PRO A 156 15.68 -0.17 -0.09
C PRO A 156 16.48 -1.34 0.52
N ASP A 157 17.33 -1.07 1.51
CA ASP A 157 18.06 -2.09 2.26
C ASP A 157 17.13 -2.95 3.13
N GLN A 158 16.19 -2.33 3.85
CA GLN A 158 15.18 -3.02 4.66
C GLN A 158 14.22 -3.85 3.79
N ALA A 159 13.90 -3.35 2.60
CA ALA A 159 13.05 -4.02 1.63
C ALA A 159 13.72 -5.29 1.07
N ARG A 160 15.06 -5.31 0.91
CA ARG A 160 15.80 -6.55 0.56
C ARG A 160 15.66 -7.59 1.66
N THR A 161 15.88 -7.20 2.92
CA THR A 161 15.70 -8.11 4.07
C THR A 161 14.26 -8.62 4.15
N TYR A 162 13.26 -7.79 3.84
CA TYR A 162 11.85 -8.20 3.82
C TYR A 162 11.54 -9.26 2.75
N LEU A 163 12.25 -9.26 1.61
CA LEU A 163 12.10 -10.31 0.58
C LEU A 163 12.64 -11.67 1.02
N GLU A 164 13.64 -11.67 1.91
CA GLU A 164 14.30 -12.87 2.45
C GLU A 164 13.57 -13.38 3.71
N ASP A 165 13.28 -12.48 4.65
CA ASP A 165 12.58 -12.74 5.90
C ASP A 165 11.62 -11.59 6.24
N ALA A 166 10.38 -11.72 5.76
CA ALA A 166 9.35 -10.72 5.98
C ALA A 166 9.04 -10.49 7.48
N THR A 167 8.96 -11.57 8.27
CA THR A 167 8.63 -11.46 9.71
C THR A 167 9.77 -10.77 10.47
N GLY A 168 11.02 -11.17 10.24
CA GLY A 168 12.18 -10.57 10.88
C GLY A 168 12.36 -9.10 10.49
N ALA A 169 12.19 -8.76 9.21
CA ALA A 169 12.27 -7.37 8.74
C ALA A 169 11.20 -6.48 9.39
N MET A 170 9.96 -6.97 9.50
CA MET A 170 8.87 -6.22 10.15
C MET A 170 9.13 -6.05 11.64
N ALA A 171 9.58 -7.10 12.33
CA ALA A 171 9.95 -7.06 13.76
C ALA A 171 11.03 -6.00 14.04
N ALA A 172 12.14 -6.05 13.29
CA ALA A 172 13.23 -5.11 13.43
C ALA A 172 12.76 -3.66 13.20
N ARG A 173 11.90 -3.45 12.20
CA ARG A 173 11.42 -2.12 11.83
C ARG A 173 10.51 -1.48 12.87
N VAL A 174 9.83 -2.28 13.70
CA VAL A 174 8.99 -1.82 14.81
C VAL A 174 9.69 -1.90 16.17
N GLY A 175 10.99 -2.24 16.19
CA GLY A 175 11.80 -2.29 17.40
C GLY A 175 11.53 -3.50 18.29
N LEU A 176 11.09 -4.62 17.72
CA LEU A 176 10.88 -5.89 18.40
C LEU A 176 11.87 -6.96 17.92
N THR A 177 12.14 -7.95 18.76
CA THR A 177 12.69 -9.23 18.30
C THR A 177 11.67 -9.98 17.45
N ARG A 178 12.12 -10.93 16.63
CA ARG A 178 11.22 -11.75 15.81
C ARG A 178 10.19 -12.46 16.68
N GLU A 179 10.62 -13.04 17.78
CA GLU A 179 9.79 -13.80 18.71
C GLU A 179 8.74 -12.91 19.38
N GLU A 180 9.11 -11.70 19.80
CA GLU A 180 8.16 -10.74 20.35
C GLU A 180 7.13 -10.28 19.33
N PHE A 181 7.54 -10.08 18.07
CA PHE A 181 6.62 -9.68 17.02
C PHE A 181 5.62 -10.81 16.70
N VAL A 182 6.10 -12.06 16.64
CA VAL A 182 5.23 -13.25 16.50
C VAL A 182 4.27 -13.38 17.68
N GLU A 183 4.73 -13.13 18.91
CA GLU A 183 3.86 -13.13 20.08
C GLU A 183 2.81 -12.02 19.98
N TRP A 184 3.19 -10.80 19.58
CA TRP A 184 2.25 -9.70 19.39
C TRP A 184 1.19 -10.03 18.32
N LEU A 185 1.60 -10.63 17.20
CA LEU A 185 0.68 -11.08 16.14
C LEU A 185 -0.28 -12.17 16.64
N SER A 186 0.25 -13.22 17.26
CA SER A 186 -0.52 -14.39 17.70
C SER A 186 -1.42 -14.10 18.90
N THR A 187 -1.08 -13.07 19.68
CA THR A 187 -1.93 -12.59 20.77
C THR A 187 -2.85 -11.47 20.35
N GLU A 188 -2.87 -11.08 19.08
CA GLU A 188 -3.65 -9.96 18.55
C GLU A 188 -3.42 -8.65 19.32
N GLY A 189 -2.20 -8.43 19.79
CA GLY A 189 -1.83 -7.28 20.61
C GLY A 189 -2.30 -7.33 22.06
N PHE A 190 -2.82 -8.46 22.56
CA PHE A 190 -3.09 -8.63 23.99
C PHE A 190 -1.82 -8.99 24.77
N VAL A 191 -1.63 -8.39 25.96
CA VAL A 191 -0.52 -8.76 26.86
C VAL A 191 -0.93 -9.96 27.71
N ARG A 192 -0.14 -11.04 27.63
CA ARG A 192 -0.39 -12.29 28.37
C ARG A 192 0.33 -12.32 29.71
N CYS A 193 -0.25 -13.03 30.66
CA CYS A 193 0.28 -13.25 32.00
C CYS A 193 1.63 -13.97 31.95
N SER A 194 2.62 -13.47 32.71
CA SER A 194 3.96 -14.06 32.79
C SER A 194 4.04 -15.33 33.65
N GLY A 195 2.97 -15.68 34.37
CA GLY A 195 2.88 -16.89 35.17
C GLY A 195 2.86 -18.19 34.35
N VAL A 196 3.21 -19.30 35.01
CA VAL A 196 3.09 -20.66 34.46
C VAL A 196 1.97 -21.41 35.17
N THR A 197 1.22 -22.19 34.41
CA THR A 197 0.18 -23.08 34.95
C THR A 197 0.78 -24.19 35.81
N MET A 198 -0.05 -24.87 36.61
CA MET A 198 0.39 -26.05 37.39
C MET A 198 1.04 -27.16 36.53
N LYS A 199 0.76 -27.19 35.22
CA LYS A 199 1.37 -28.13 34.27
C LYS A 199 2.70 -27.65 33.68
N GLY A 200 3.24 -26.52 34.15
CA GLY A 200 4.46 -25.90 33.62
C GLY A 200 4.29 -25.13 32.31
N ALA A 201 3.10 -25.12 31.71
CA ALA A 201 2.84 -24.37 30.47
C ALA A 201 2.62 -22.87 30.73
N PRO A 202 3.01 -21.96 29.81
CA PRO A 202 2.75 -20.52 29.94
C PRO A 202 1.27 -20.19 30.09
N CYS A 203 0.94 -19.22 30.96
CA CYS A 203 -0.43 -18.79 31.15
C CYS A 203 -0.93 -18.00 29.93
N LYS A 204 -2.11 -18.38 29.39
CA LYS A 204 -2.76 -17.68 28.28
C LYS A 204 -3.72 -16.57 28.72
N ALA A 205 -3.89 -16.34 30.01
CA ALA A 205 -4.77 -15.28 30.50
C ALA A 205 -4.14 -13.89 30.26
N GLY A 206 -4.97 -12.86 30.15
CA GLY A 206 -4.50 -11.47 30.09
C GLY A 206 -3.97 -10.99 31.45
N VAL A 207 -3.05 -10.02 31.42
CA VAL A 207 -2.59 -9.32 32.63
C VAL A 207 -3.73 -8.49 33.21
N LYS A 208 -3.93 -8.53 34.53
CA LYS A 208 -5.01 -7.77 35.17
C LYS A 208 -4.78 -6.25 35.03
N GLY A 209 -5.87 -5.52 34.80
CA GLY A 209 -5.82 -4.07 34.59
C GLY A 209 -5.40 -3.66 33.17
N LEU A 210 -4.92 -4.61 32.35
CA LEU A 210 -4.73 -4.41 30.92
C LEU A 210 -5.91 -5.04 30.18
N SER A 211 -6.81 -4.19 29.69
CA SER A 211 -7.94 -4.62 28.87
C SER A 211 -7.72 -4.20 27.42
N GLY A 212 -7.84 -5.16 26.50
CA GLY A 212 -7.90 -4.89 25.07
C GLY A 212 -6.57 -5.04 24.34
N GLN A 213 -6.66 -4.81 23.04
CA GLN A 213 -5.56 -4.90 22.09
C GLN A 213 -4.71 -3.62 22.16
N MET A 214 -3.40 -3.76 22.11
CA MET A 214 -2.47 -2.66 22.22
C MET A 214 -1.62 -2.54 20.96
N ALA A 215 -1.37 -1.29 20.55
CA ALA A 215 -0.35 -0.99 19.55
C ALA A 215 1.03 -1.43 20.06
N ILE A 216 1.97 -1.67 19.14
CA ILE A 216 3.28 -2.30 19.41
C ILE A 216 4.04 -1.61 20.56
N GLY A 217 4.19 -0.28 20.54
CA GLY A 217 4.93 0.45 21.57
C GLY A 217 4.32 0.27 22.97
N PRO A 218 3.03 0.60 23.19
CA PRO A 218 2.35 0.34 24.46
C PRO A 218 2.33 -1.13 24.87
N TRP A 219 2.17 -2.07 23.93
CA TRP A 219 2.21 -3.51 24.19
C TRP A 219 3.58 -3.93 24.73
N LYS A 220 4.67 -3.52 24.07
CA LYS A 220 6.04 -3.82 24.48
C LYS A 220 6.35 -3.24 25.85
N ALA A 221 6.01 -1.97 26.08
CA ALA A 221 6.19 -1.33 27.39
C ALA A 221 5.40 -2.05 28.50
N ALA A 222 4.20 -2.56 28.21
CA ALA A 222 3.43 -3.37 29.15
C ALA A 222 4.03 -4.76 29.39
N LYS A 223 4.51 -5.42 28.33
CA LYS A 223 5.21 -6.70 28.40
C LYS A 223 6.50 -6.61 29.23
N ASP A 224 7.26 -5.53 29.07
CA ASP A 224 8.52 -5.31 29.80
C ASP A 224 8.31 -5.04 31.30
N ARG A 225 7.19 -4.42 31.68
CA ARG A 225 6.78 -4.33 33.08
C ARG A 225 6.39 -5.70 33.67
N GLY A 226 6.13 -6.68 32.81
CA GLY A 226 5.54 -7.95 33.16
C GLY A 226 4.11 -7.79 33.69
N GLY A 227 3.63 -8.84 34.35
CA GLY A 227 2.37 -8.80 35.04
C GLY A 227 1.71 -10.16 35.12
N TYR A 228 0.74 -10.26 36.00
CA TYR A 228 0.04 -11.49 36.28
C TYR A 228 -1.46 -11.31 36.04
N CYS A 229 -2.13 -12.40 35.68
CA CYS A 229 -3.59 -12.45 35.73
C CYS A 229 -4.05 -12.59 37.19
N ALA A 230 -5.35 -12.46 37.43
CA ALA A 230 -5.93 -12.63 38.76
C ALA A 230 -5.57 -13.97 39.43
N THR A 231 -5.38 -15.03 38.64
CA THR A 231 -5.00 -16.36 39.15
C THR A 231 -3.53 -16.45 39.57
N HIS A 232 -2.64 -15.64 38.99
CA HIS A 232 -1.20 -15.66 39.28
C HIS A 232 -0.75 -14.46 40.13
N GLY A 233 -1.68 -13.82 40.85
CA GLY A 233 -1.36 -12.74 41.81
C GLY A 233 -1.42 -11.32 41.24
N GLY A 234 -2.05 -11.12 40.08
CA GLY A 234 -2.39 -9.80 39.54
C GLY A 234 -3.53 -9.14 40.29
#